data_AF-A0A7Y5ABL2-F1
#
_entry.id   AF-A0A7Y5ABL2-F1
#
_cell.length_a   1.000
_cell.length_b   1.000
_cell.length_c   1.000
_cell.angle_alpha   90.00
_cell.angle_beta   90.00
_cell.angle_gamma   90.00
#
_symmetry.space_group_name_H-M   'P 1'
#
loop_
_entity.id
_entity.type
_entity.pdbx_description
1 polymer ?
#
loop_
_entity_poly.entity_id
_entity_poly.type
_entity_poly.pdbx_seq_one_letter_code
_entity_poly.pdbx_strand_id
1 'polypeptide(L)'
;MTNSRSFWVTGASNGLGLALVERMLEQGHRVAASGKDEEALMTLGARYGSQLLRLPWQLHDEKQAASAGQQIGHAWCSLDGLILNAGTTDYLSDDLADSELIEAIVTSNQLAGEHCLASALPLLAKGHSPQVMAVFNRYSALQLYAPTQVTAGWNNMPQWMREQRQALRDHGIGLTVVGPQSLKTPVTPAPAIPEEWTPHSAADVLLQRWPQAEPELVLETLDLTSLWPLSRR
;
A
#
# COMPACT_ATOMS: atom_id res chain seq x y z
N MET A 1 -12.61 -10.00 -22.50
CA MET A 1 -11.16 -9.75 -22.57
C MET A 1 -10.81 -8.88 -21.39
N THR A 2 -10.18 -9.42 -20.34
CA THR A 2 -9.66 -8.60 -19.25
C THR A 2 -8.47 -7.82 -19.81
N ASN A 3 -8.58 -6.49 -19.89
CA ASN A 3 -7.44 -5.66 -20.26
C ASN A 3 -6.38 -5.83 -19.16
N SER A 4 -5.21 -6.38 -19.53
CA SER A 4 -4.09 -6.52 -18.61
C SER A 4 -3.64 -5.12 -18.17
N ARG A 5 -3.54 -4.91 -16.85
CA ARG A 5 -3.14 -3.65 -16.22
C ARG A 5 -1.78 -3.78 -15.56
N SER A 6 -1.08 -2.67 -15.32
CA SER A 6 0.15 -2.64 -14.52
C SER A 6 -0.07 -2.02 -13.14
N PHE A 7 0.39 -2.72 -12.10
CA PHE A 7 0.28 -2.28 -10.71
C PHE A 7 1.65 -2.22 -10.04
N TRP A 8 1.83 -1.30 -9.10
CA TRP A 8 2.95 -1.28 -8.16
C TRP A 8 2.39 -1.50 -6.76
N VAL A 9 2.85 -2.56 -6.08
CA VAL A 9 2.43 -2.92 -4.73
C VAL A 9 3.64 -2.80 -3.78
N THR A 10 3.49 -2.01 -2.71
CA THR A 10 4.49 -1.91 -1.64
C THR A 10 4.24 -2.96 -0.54
N GLY A 11 5.24 -3.26 0.29
CA GLY A 11 5.08 -4.23 1.38
C GLY A 11 4.69 -5.62 0.89
N ALA A 12 5.26 -6.06 -0.23
CA ALA A 12 4.84 -7.26 -0.96
C ALA A 12 5.49 -8.58 -0.47
N SER A 13 6.27 -8.55 0.61
CA SER A 13 7.01 -9.73 1.10
C SER A 13 6.12 -10.84 1.65
N ASN A 14 5.02 -10.47 2.30
CA ASN A 14 4.14 -11.40 2.99
C ASN A 14 2.73 -10.80 3.13
N GLY A 15 1.85 -11.51 3.84
CA GLY A 15 0.55 -11.01 4.25
C GLY A 15 -0.31 -10.50 3.09
N LEU A 16 -1.04 -9.41 3.33
CA LEU A 16 -1.94 -8.80 2.35
C LEU A 16 -1.22 -8.35 1.09
N GLY A 17 -0.01 -7.78 1.21
CA GLY A 17 0.76 -7.29 0.07
C GLY A 17 1.13 -8.42 -0.89
N LEU A 18 1.64 -9.54 -0.36
CA LEU A 18 1.93 -10.74 -1.16
C LEU A 18 0.66 -11.32 -1.79
N ALA A 19 -0.43 -11.44 -1.03
CA ALA A 19 -1.70 -11.97 -1.53
C ALA A 19 -2.28 -11.11 -2.67
N LEU A 20 -2.14 -9.79 -2.61
CA LEU A 20 -2.50 -8.89 -3.70
C LEU A 20 -1.66 -9.17 -4.96
N VAL A 21 -0.34 -9.34 -4.81
CA VAL A 21 0.56 -9.68 -5.93
C VAL A 21 0.13 -10.99 -6.57
N GLU A 22 -0.09 -12.04 -5.78
CA GLU A 22 -0.52 -13.35 -6.26
C GLU A 22 -1.82 -13.26 -7.08
N ARG A 23 -2.87 -12.66 -6.50
CA ARG A 23 -4.18 -12.56 -7.16
C ARG A 23 -4.14 -11.72 -8.42
N MET A 24 -3.40 -10.61 -8.44
CA MET A 24 -3.25 -9.79 -9.64
C MET A 24 -2.51 -10.55 -10.76
N LEU A 25 -1.44 -11.29 -10.43
CA LEU A 25 -0.71 -12.11 -11.40
C LEU A 25 -1.59 -13.24 -11.95
N GLU A 26 -2.39 -13.90 -11.10
CA GLU A 26 -3.38 -14.90 -11.53
C GLU A 26 -4.46 -14.34 -12.46
N GLN A 27 -4.83 -13.07 -12.30
CA GLN A 27 -5.76 -12.35 -13.17
C GLN A 27 -5.10 -11.87 -14.49
N GLY A 28 -3.81 -12.14 -14.70
CA GLY A 28 -3.05 -11.76 -15.89
C GLY A 28 -2.62 -10.30 -15.93
N HIS A 29 -2.53 -9.66 -14.76
CA HIS A 29 -1.98 -8.31 -14.62
C HIS A 29 -0.46 -8.35 -14.45
N ARG A 30 0.19 -7.23 -14.77
CA ARG A 30 1.61 -7.02 -14.47
C ARG A 30 1.73 -6.37 -13.10
N VAL A 31 2.65 -6.86 -12.27
CA VAL A 31 2.79 -6.42 -10.89
C VAL A 31 4.24 -6.11 -10.59
N ALA A 32 4.50 -4.90 -10.14
CA ALA A 32 5.77 -4.45 -9.60
C ALA A 32 5.66 -4.60 -8.09
N ALA A 33 6.42 -5.50 -7.50
CA ALA A 33 6.36 -5.84 -6.09
C ALA A 33 7.60 -5.31 -5.38
N SER A 34 7.40 -4.34 -4.49
CA SER A 34 8.43 -3.88 -3.56
C SER A 34 8.32 -4.66 -2.26
N GLY A 35 9.24 -5.60 -2.06
CA GLY A 35 9.34 -6.46 -0.89
C GLY A 35 10.74 -7.09 -0.80
N LYS A 36 11.13 -7.53 0.40
CA LYS A 36 12.29 -8.41 0.62
C LYS A 36 12.23 -9.62 -0.33
N ASP A 37 13.41 -10.11 -0.72
CA ASP A 37 13.56 -11.33 -1.51
C ASP A 37 13.28 -12.58 -0.66
N GLU A 38 12.02 -12.74 -0.29
CA GLU A 38 11.49 -13.94 0.35
C GLU A 38 11.23 -15.05 -0.68
N GLU A 39 11.28 -16.31 -0.25
CA GLU A 39 11.08 -17.49 -1.10
C GLU A 39 9.77 -17.39 -1.91
N ALA A 40 8.72 -16.85 -1.31
CA ALA A 40 7.42 -16.67 -1.97
C ALA A 40 7.49 -15.74 -3.18
N LEU A 41 8.07 -14.53 -3.04
CA LEU A 41 8.24 -13.60 -4.16
C LEU A 41 9.19 -14.14 -5.24
N MET A 42 10.24 -14.87 -4.84
CA MET A 42 11.13 -15.56 -5.78
C MET A 42 10.38 -16.62 -6.61
N THR A 43 9.53 -17.40 -5.95
CA THR A 43 8.71 -18.45 -6.56
C THR A 43 7.71 -17.87 -7.56
N LEU A 44 7.06 -16.77 -7.19
CA LEU A 44 6.19 -16.03 -8.11
C LEU A 44 6.98 -15.47 -9.30
N GLY A 45 8.20 -14.96 -9.08
CA GLY A 45 9.06 -14.48 -10.16
C GLY A 45 9.41 -15.58 -11.16
N ALA A 46 9.75 -16.77 -10.68
CA ALA A 46 10.01 -17.93 -11.53
C ALA A 46 8.77 -18.39 -12.31
N ARG A 47 7.58 -18.31 -11.69
CA ARG A 47 6.31 -18.75 -12.29
C ARG A 47 5.76 -17.77 -13.32
N TYR A 48 5.82 -16.46 -13.05
CA TYR A 48 5.15 -15.43 -13.84
C TYR A 48 6.08 -14.61 -14.74
N GLY A 49 7.40 -14.75 -14.59
CA GLY A 49 8.39 -14.16 -15.48
C GLY A 49 8.25 -12.64 -15.57
N SER A 50 8.16 -12.12 -16.80
CA SER A 50 8.09 -10.68 -17.07
C SER A 50 6.81 -9.98 -16.59
N GLN A 51 5.81 -10.74 -16.11
CA GLN A 51 4.64 -10.16 -15.45
C GLN A 51 4.97 -9.64 -14.04
N LEU A 52 5.99 -10.16 -13.37
CA LEU A 52 6.41 -9.71 -12.05
C LEU A 52 7.77 -8.98 -12.12
N LEU A 53 7.79 -7.70 -11.71
CA LEU A 53 9.04 -7.01 -11.40
C LEU A 53 9.23 -7.01 -9.90
N ARG A 54 10.35 -7.55 -9.42
CA ARG A 54 10.75 -7.42 -8.02
C ARG A 54 11.58 -6.15 -7.87
N LEU A 55 11.20 -5.29 -6.93
CA LEU A 55 11.74 -3.95 -6.75
C LEU A 55 12.31 -3.76 -5.34
N PRO A 56 13.17 -2.73 -5.12
CA PRO A 56 13.64 -2.36 -3.79
C PRO A 56 12.49 -2.18 -2.78
N TRP A 57 12.75 -2.54 -1.53
CA TRP A 57 11.75 -2.55 -0.46
C TRP A 57 11.97 -1.46 0.61
N GLN A 58 13.17 -0.87 0.68
CA GLN A 58 13.50 0.24 1.59
C GLN A 58 12.99 1.58 1.05
N LEU A 59 11.67 1.69 0.91
CA LEU A 59 11.02 2.80 0.20
C LEU A 59 11.03 4.12 1.01
N HIS A 60 11.37 4.07 2.30
CA HIS A 60 11.63 5.27 3.10
C HIS A 60 12.90 6.01 2.65
N ASP A 61 13.80 5.36 1.89
CA ASP A 61 14.90 6.02 1.18
C ASP A 61 14.38 6.50 -0.19
N GLU A 62 14.40 7.81 -0.40
CA GLU A 62 13.95 8.47 -1.63
C GLU A 62 14.64 7.89 -2.88
N LYS A 63 15.94 7.57 -2.81
CA LYS A 63 16.69 7.02 -3.95
C LYS A 63 16.22 5.63 -4.32
N GLN A 64 15.85 4.82 -3.34
CA GLN A 64 15.33 3.47 -3.57
C GLN A 64 13.94 3.53 -4.22
N ALA A 65 13.07 4.44 -3.74
CA ALA A 65 11.76 4.67 -4.35
C ALA A 65 11.86 5.21 -5.78
N ALA A 66 12.78 6.16 -6.02
CA ALA A 66 13.04 6.69 -7.36
C ALA A 66 13.57 5.61 -8.32
N SER A 67 14.49 4.75 -7.84
CA SER A 67 14.99 3.60 -8.59
C SER A 67 13.87 2.62 -8.95
N ALA A 68 12.96 2.34 -8.02
CA ALA A 68 11.79 1.50 -8.27
C ALA A 68 10.90 2.10 -9.39
N GLY A 69 10.59 3.41 -9.32
CA GLY A 69 9.86 4.11 -10.38
C GLY A 69 10.57 4.06 -11.74
N GLN A 70 11.89 4.24 -11.78
CA GLN A 70 12.68 4.13 -13.01
C GLN A 70 12.63 2.73 -13.63
N GLN A 71 12.74 1.67 -12.81
CA GLN A 71 12.65 0.29 -13.28
C GLN A 71 11.27 -0.04 -13.87
N ILE A 72 10.19 0.42 -13.22
CA ILE A 72 8.82 0.30 -13.75
C ILE A 72 8.69 1.05 -15.08
N GLY A 73 9.19 2.29 -15.13
CA GLY A 73 9.17 3.12 -16.33
C GLY A 73 9.91 2.47 -17.51
N HIS A 74 11.07 1.87 -17.25
CA HIS A 74 11.84 1.16 -18.27
C HIS A 74 11.12 -0.08 -18.79
N ALA A 75 10.48 -0.84 -17.91
CA ALA A 75 9.82 -2.09 -18.28
C ALA A 75 8.46 -1.87 -18.96
N TRP A 76 7.64 -0.94 -18.46
CA TRP A 76 6.21 -0.84 -18.84
C TRP A 76 5.75 0.55 -19.29
N CYS A 77 6.60 1.58 -19.17
CA CYS A 77 6.34 2.99 -19.54
C CYS A 77 5.18 3.71 -18.81
N SER A 78 4.29 2.97 -18.15
CA SER A 78 3.04 3.46 -17.55
C SER A 78 2.58 2.55 -16.41
N LEU A 79 1.74 3.11 -15.53
CA LEU A 79 1.17 2.41 -14.38
C LEU A 79 -0.33 2.67 -14.32
N ASP A 80 -1.14 1.64 -14.10
CA ASP A 80 -2.60 1.78 -13.91
C ASP A 80 -3.00 1.81 -12.43
N GLY A 81 -2.13 1.31 -11.55
CA GLY A 81 -2.41 1.25 -10.12
C GLY A 81 -1.17 1.36 -9.25
N LEU A 82 -1.25 2.18 -8.20
CA LEU A 82 -0.31 2.15 -7.08
C LEU A 82 -1.07 1.67 -5.84
N ILE A 83 -0.60 0.59 -5.20
CA ILE A 83 -1.09 0.14 -3.91
C ILE A 83 -0.02 0.40 -2.86
N LEU A 84 -0.27 1.42 -2.04
CA LEU A 84 0.51 1.72 -0.85
C LEU A 84 -0.02 0.87 0.30
N ASN A 85 0.49 -0.36 0.44
CA ASN A 85 0.20 -1.21 1.58
C ASN A 85 1.17 -0.88 2.73
N ALA A 86 0.69 -0.08 3.68
CA ALA A 86 1.47 0.44 4.81
C ALA A 86 1.21 -0.38 6.08
N GLY A 87 2.27 -0.83 6.74
CA GLY A 87 2.16 -1.68 7.93
C GLY A 87 3.28 -2.71 8.10
N THR A 88 4.32 -2.67 7.26
CA THR A 88 5.46 -3.56 7.41
C THR A 88 6.50 -2.93 8.33
N THR A 89 6.95 -3.70 9.33
CA THR A 89 8.00 -3.32 10.31
C THR A 89 9.38 -3.88 9.92
N ASP A 90 9.47 -4.46 8.72
CA ASP A 90 10.52 -5.37 8.30
C ASP A 90 11.94 -4.75 8.22
N TYR A 91 12.07 -3.43 8.37
CA TYR A 91 13.31 -2.66 8.32
C TYR A 91 13.74 -2.07 9.67
N LEU A 92 12.94 -2.19 10.73
CA LEU A 92 13.24 -1.56 12.02
C LEU A 92 14.17 -2.44 12.87
N SER A 93 15.04 -1.79 13.64
CA SER A 93 15.95 -2.48 14.56
C SER A 93 15.17 -3.11 15.72
N ASP A 94 15.59 -4.32 16.10
CA ASP A 94 15.03 -5.06 17.24
C ASP A 94 15.31 -4.41 18.60
N ASP A 95 16.21 -3.42 18.67
CA ASP A 95 16.68 -2.80 19.92
C ASP A 95 15.87 -1.54 20.32
N LEU A 96 14.83 -1.17 19.58
CA LEU A 96 14.02 0.01 19.86
C LEU A 96 13.05 -0.22 21.02
N ALA A 97 12.89 0.79 21.90
CA ALA A 97 11.80 0.77 22.87
C ALA A 97 10.43 0.89 22.16
N ASP A 98 9.36 0.33 22.73
CA ASP A 98 8.02 0.28 22.11
C ASP A 98 7.54 1.64 21.55
N SER A 99 7.79 2.74 22.25
CA SER A 99 7.42 4.09 21.79
C SER A 99 8.25 4.58 20.61
N GLU A 100 9.56 4.28 20.61
CA GLU A 100 10.47 4.64 19.52
C GLU A 100 10.20 3.78 18.28
N LEU A 101 9.81 2.53 18.50
CA LEU A 101 9.40 1.61 17.45
C LEU A 101 8.15 2.14 16.73
N ILE A 102 7.11 2.53 17.47
CA ILE A 102 5.88 3.08 16.86
C ILE A 102 6.18 4.34 16.05
N GLU A 103 6.97 5.28 16.60
CA GLU A 103 7.35 6.50 15.90
C GLU A 103 8.13 6.19 14.61
N ALA A 104 9.07 5.25 14.67
CA ALA A 104 9.85 4.82 13.51
C ALA A 104 8.97 4.13 12.44
N ILE A 105 8.00 3.30 12.84
CA ILE A 105 7.02 2.70 11.91
C ILE A 105 6.23 3.77 11.19
N VAL A 106 5.65 4.71 11.93
CA VAL A 106 4.79 5.74 11.35
C VAL A 106 5.60 6.66 10.44
N THR A 107 6.80 7.07 10.88
CA THR A 107 7.71 7.93 10.09
C THR A 107 8.12 7.24 8.79
N SER A 108 8.54 5.98 8.87
CA SER A 108 8.98 5.25 7.69
C SER A 108 7.83 4.98 6.71
N ASN A 109 6.64 4.61 7.20
CA ASN A 109 5.47 4.44 6.34
C ASN A 109 5.08 5.75 5.64
N GLN A 110 5.12 6.88 6.36
CA GLN A 110 4.87 8.21 5.81
C GLN A 110 5.84 8.52 4.67
N LEU A 111 7.15 8.42 4.93
CA LEU A 111 8.20 8.68 3.93
C LEU A 111 8.07 7.74 2.73
N ALA A 112 7.85 6.45 2.97
CA ALA A 112 7.67 5.47 1.90
C ALA A 112 6.47 5.81 1.01
N GLY A 113 5.33 6.19 1.60
CA GLY A 113 4.15 6.62 0.85
C GLY A 113 4.41 7.86 0.01
N GLU A 114 5.06 8.87 0.59
CA GLU A 114 5.45 10.11 -0.09
C GLU A 114 6.37 9.84 -1.29
N HIS A 115 7.47 9.13 -1.07
CA HIS A 115 8.44 8.84 -2.12
C HIS A 115 7.88 7.94 -3.23
N CYS A 116 7.08 6.93 -2.88
CA CYS A 116 6.43 6.06 -3.85
C CYS A 116 5.40 6.81 -4.68
N LEU A 117 4.56 7.65 -4.06
CA LEU A 117 3.58 8.45 -4.79
C LEU A 117 4.30 9.39 -5.76
N ALA A 118 5.31 10.13 -5.29
CA ALA A 118 6.10 11.03 -6.12
C ALA A 118 6.74 10.32 -7.32
N SER A 119 7.30 9.12 -7.10
CA SER A 119 7.95 8.31 -8.13
C SER A 119 6.95 7.71 -9.13
N ALA A 120 5.74 7.38 -8.68
CA ALA A 120 4.70 6.76 -9.50
C ALA A 120 3.90 7.78 -10.33
N LEU A 121 3.76 9.03 -9.87
CA LEU A 121 2.94 10.07 -10.51
C LEU A 121 3.17 10.21 -12.03
N PRO A 122 4.42 10.31 -12.53
CA PRO A 122 4.66 10.42 -13.98
C PRO A 122 4.25 9.18 -14.79
N LEU A 123 4.19 8.02 -14.15
CA LEU A 123 3.77 6.74 -14.77
C LEU A 123 2.25 6.58 -14.73
N LEU A 124 1.63 6.95 -13.60
CA LEU A 124 0.19 6.96 -13.40
C LEU A 124 -0.50 7.92 -14.37
N ALA A 125 0.08 9.11 -14.60
CA ALA A 125 -0.43 10.08 -15.58
C ALA A 125 -0.49 9.55 -17.02
N LYS A 126 0.24 8.46 -17.33
CA LYS A 126 0.24 7.77 -18.64
C LYS A 126 -0.60 6.50 -18.64
N GLY A 127 -1.14 6.10 -17.49
CA GLY A 127 -1.91 4.88 -17.30
C GLY A 127 -3.35 4.99 -17.82
N HIS A 128 -4.02 3.86 -17.87
CA HIS A 128 -5.40 3.74 -18.29
C HIS A 128 -6.35 3.65 -17.08
N SER A 129 -7.12 4.71 -16.86
CA SER A 129 -7.94 4.87 -15.63
C SER A 129 -7.10 4.65 -14.36
N PRO A 130 -6.03 5.45 -14.17
CA PRO A 130 -5.05 5.24 -13.11
C PRO A 130 -5.65 5.49 -11.73
N GLN A 131 -5.26 4.69 -10.74
CA GLN A 131 -5.71 4.88 -9.36
C GLN A 131 -4.60 4.61 -8.33
N VAL A 132 -4.72 5.25 -7.18
CA VAL A 132 -3.95 4.97 -5.98
C VAL A 132 -4.87 4.36 -4.94
N MET A 133 -4.46 3.25 -4.33
CA MET A 133 -5.11 2.66 -3.16
C MET A 133 -4.11 2.67 -2.01
N ALA A 134 -4.41 3.43 -0.96
CA ALA A 134 -3.60 3.45 0.25
C ALA A 134 -4.28 2.63 1.34
N VAL A 135 -3.64 1.54 1.76
CA VAL A 135 -4.17 0.59 2.73
C VAL A 135 -3.45 0.77 4.05
N PHE A 136 -4.24 1.08 5.08
CA PHE A 136 -3.78 1.37 6.42
C PHE A 136 -4.40 0.40 7.43
N ASN A 137 -3.70 0.26 8.55
CA ASN A 137 -4.19 -0.41 9.73
C ASN A 137 -4.17 0.55 10.93
N ARG A 138 -4.63 0.11 12.11
CA ARG A 138 -4.73 0.98 13.29
C ARG A 138 -3.38 1.57 13.72
N TYR A 139 -2.26 0.88 13.48
CA TYR A 139 -0.92 1.32 13.85
C TYR A 139 -0.27 2.21 12.80
N SER A 140 -0.37 1.86 11.50
CA SER A 140 0.17 2.70 10.41
C SER A 140 -0.59 4.01 10.22
N ALA A 141 -1.74 4.14 10.85
CA ALA A 141 -2.56 5.34 10.86
C ALA A 141 -2.52 6.13 12.17
N LEU A 142 -1.62 5.80 13.10
CA LEU A 142 -1.39 6.60 14.30
C LEU A 142 -0.80 7.97 13.93
N GLN A 143 -0.98 8.94 14.83
CA GLN A 143 -0.37 10.25 14.70
C GLN A 143 1.07 10.22 15.20
N LEU A 144 1.99 10.82 14.44
CA LEU A 144 3.31 11.21 14.92
C LEU A 144 3.15 12.27 16.01
N TYR A 145 3.94 12.14 17.08
CA TYR A 145 4.02 13.08 18.21
C TYR A 145 2.71 13.31 18.98
N ALA A 146 2.57 12.56 20.08
CA ALA A 146 1.57 12.72 21.15
C ALA A 146 0.07 12.78 20.75
N PRO A 147 -0.81 12.02 21.42
CA PRO A 147 -2.26 11.96 21.10
C PRO A 147 -3.03 13.27 21.33
N THR A 148 -2.39 14.32 21.84
CA THR A 148 -2.99 15.64 22.09
C THR A 148 -2.85 16.60 20.92
N GLN A 149 -2.06 16.25 19.88
CA GLN A 149 -1.91 17.09 18.70
C GLN A 149 -3.09 16.93 17.74
N VAL A 150 -3.30 17.94 16.90
CA VAL A 150 -4.32 17.90 15.86
C VAL A 150 -3.87 16.94 14.76
N THR A 151 -4.79 16.10 14.27
CA THR A 151 -4.56 15.28 13.09
C THR A 151 -4.34 16.16 11.87
N ALA A 152 -3.20 16.00 11.19
CA ALA A 152 -2.83 16.77 10.00
C ALA A 152 -1.96 15.93 9.05
N GLY A 153 -1.83 16.32 7.79
CA GLY A 153 -1.04 15.55 6.82
C GLY A 153 0.43 15.36 7.20
N TRP A 154 1.04 16.26 7.96
CA TRP A 154 2.45 16.12 8.38
C TRP A 154 2.66 15.12 9.53
N ASN A 155 1.59 14.70 10.23
CA ASN A 155 1.68 13.73 11.33
C ASN A 155 0.79 12.50 11.15
N ASN A 156 -0.01 12.42 10.09
CA ASN A 156 -0.95 11.33 9.90
C ASN A 156 -1.06 10.98 8.42
N MET A 157 -0.57 9.80 8.04
CA MET A 157 -0.52 9.34 6.66
C MET A 157 -1.90 9.22 5.98
N PRO A 158 -2.95 8.69 6.63
CA PRO A 158 -4.29 8.72 6.03
C PRO A 158 -4.77 10.14 5.73
N GLN A 159 -4.55 11.09 6.65
CA GLN A 159 -4.89 12.49 6.44
C GLN A 159 -4.07 13.10 5.30
N TRP A 160 -2.76 12.82 5.24
CA TRP A 160 -1.91 13.24 4.14
C TRP A 160 -2.41 12.74 2.78
N MET A 161 -2.77 11.46 2.68
CA MET A 161 -3.36 10.89 1.46
C MET A 161 -4.65 11.63 1.07
N ARG A 162 -5.52 11.94 2.04
CA ARG A 162 -6.76 12.69 1.78
C ARG A 162 -6.48 14.09 1.23
N GLU A 163 -5.42 14.75 1.69
CA GLU A 163 -4.98 16.05 1.19
C GLU A 163 -4.46 15.95 -0.26
N GLN A 164 -3.85 14.83 -0.66
CA GLN A 164 -3.44 14.59 -2.05
C GLN A 164 -4.60 14.39 -3.03
N ARG A 165 -5.82 14.18 -2.53
CA ARG A 165 -6.96 13.78 -3.37
C ARG A 165 -7.27 14.78 -4.47
N GLN A 166 -7.22 16.09 -4.19
CA GLN A 166 -7.49 17.10 -5.23
C GLN A 166 -6.39 17.10 -6.30
N ALA A 167 -5.13 17.12 -5.88
CA ALA A 167 -3.99 17.09 -6.79
C ALA A 167 -4.00 15.84 -7.70
N LEU A 168 -4.33 14.66 -7.15
CA LEU A 168 -4.47 13.44 -7.94
C LEU A 168 -5.63 13.51 -8.94
N ARG A 169 -6.79 14.04 -8.52
CA ARG A 169 -7.94 14.24 -9.41
C ARG A 169 -7.63 15.18 -10.57
N ASP A 170 -6.86 16.23 -10.34
CA ASP A 170 -6.45 17.18 -11.38
C ASP A 170 -5.58 16.49 -12.47
N HIS A 171 -4.93 15.37 -12.12
CA HIS A 171 -4.20 14.50 -13.06
C HIS A 171 -5.04 13.33 -13.60
N GLY A 172 -6.34 13.26 -13.29
CA GLY A 172 -7.21 12.16 -13.69
C GLY A 172 -6.96 10.85 -12.93
N ILE A 173 -6.29 10.91 -11.78
CA ILE A 173 -5.94 9.75 -10.95
C ILE A 173 -6.94 9.60 -9.80
N GLY A 174 -7.56 8.42 -9.69
CA GLY A 174 -8.44 8.08 -8.57
C GLY A 174 -7.65 7.84 -7.27
N LEU A 175 -8.27 8.08 -6.11
CA LEU A 175 -7.69 7.77 -4.81
C LEU A 175 -8.71 7.08 -3.92
N THR A 176 -8.36 5.87 -3.47
CA THR A 176 -9.07 5.11 -2.43
C THR A 176 -8.21 5.06 -1.17
N VAL A 177 -8.74 5.54 -0.04
CA VAL A 177 -8.14 5.33 1.29
C VAL A 177 -8.85 4.16 1.95
N VAL A 178 -8.10 3.12 2.30
CA VAL A 178 -8.60 1.90 2.96
C VAL A 178 -8.09 1.87 4.40
N GLY A 179 -8.98 1.62 5.36
CA GLY A 179 -8.57 1.42 6.74
C GLY A 179 -9.73 1.11 7.68
N PRO A 180 -9.44 0.88 8.96
CA PRO A 180 -10.46 0.67 9.99
C PRO A 180 -11.40 1.88 10.10
N GLN A 181 -12.62 1.63 10.57
CA GLN A 181 -13.66 2.65 10.62
C GLN A 181 -13.26 3.86 11.48
N SER A 182 -12.47 3.63 12.53
CA SER A 182 -11.95 4.67 13.43
C SER A 182 -11.07 5.72 12.74
N LEU A 183 -10.52 5.41 11.56
CA LEU A 183 -9.72 6.36 10.78
C LEU A 183 -10.54 7.21 9.83
N LYS A 184 -11.83 6.89 9.67
CA LYS A 184 -12.73 7.67 8.83
C LYS A 184 -13.26 8.85 9.65
N THR A 185 -13.09 10.05 9.12
CA THR A 185 -13.94 11.20 9.49
C THR A 185 -15.40 10.75 9.37
N PRO A 186 -16.31 11.18 10.25
CA PRO A 186 -17.47 10.38 10.64
C PRO A 186 -18.47 10.26 9.47
N VAL A 187 -18.46 9.12 8.78
CA VAL A 187 -19.41 8.83 7.69
C VAL A 187 -19.87 7.37 7.76
N THR A 188 -20.49 6.98 8.88
CA THR A 188 -21.69 6.11 8.97
C THR A 188 -22.06 5.89 10.45
N PRO A 189 -23.35 5.86 10.82
CA PRO A 189 -23.80 5.69 12.21
C PRO A 189 -23.73 4.25 12.73
N ALA A 190 -23.50 3.25 11.87
CA ALA A 190 -23.38 1.86 12.27
C ALA A 190 -21.90 1.46 12.40
N PRO A 191 -21.46 0.88 13.54
CA PRO A 191 -20.11 0.35 13.66
C PRO A 191 -19.90 -0.79 12.65
N ALA A 192 -18.76 -0.79 11.97
CA ALA A 192 -18.30 -1.90 11.16
C ALA A 192 -17.94 -3.05 12.11
N ILE A 193 -18.47 -4.23 11.82
CA ILE A 193 -18.14 -5.43 12.58
C ILE A 193 -16.78 -5.92 12.07
N PRO A 194 -15.75 -6.04 12.93
CA PRO A 194 -14.47 -6.61 12.51
C PRO A 194 -14.67 -8.03 11.98
N GLU A 195 -13.98 -8.39 10.89
CA GLU A 195 -14.07 -9.72 10.27
C GLU A 195 -12.77 -10.52 10.45
N GLU A 196 -12.88 -11.86 10.38
CA GLU A 196 -11.74 -12.78 10.36
C GLU A 196 -11.15 -12.83 8.94
N TRP A 197 -10.33 -11.85 8.60
CA TRP A 197 -9.69 -11.81 7.30
C TRP A 197 -8.50 -12.77 7.22
N THR A 198 -8.42 -13.51 6.12
CA THR A 198 -7.14 -14.02 5.60
C THR A 198 -6.56 -13.01 4.60
N PRO A 199 -5.22 -12.99 4.39
CA PRO A 199 -4.60 -12.17 3.34
C PRO A 199 -5.29 -12.27 1.98
N HIS A 200 -5.60 -13.49 1.54
CA HIS A 200 -6.26 -13.74 0.25
C HIS A 200 -7.70 -13.22 0.22
N SER A 201 -8.48 -13.44 1.27
CA SER A 201 -9.86 -12.93 1.32
C SER A 201 -9.92 -11.41 1.31
N ALA A 202 -9.01 -10.74 2.03
CA ALA A 202 -8.92 -9.28 2.02
C ALA A 202 -8.47 -8.78 0.64
N ALA A 203 -7.45 -9.41 0.03
CA ALA A 203 -7.00 -9.09 -1.32
C ALA A 203 -8.13 -9.21 -2.35
N ASP A 204 -8.93 -10.28 -2.29
CA ASP A 204 -10.06 -10.50 -3.18
C ASP A 204 -11.10 -9.38 -3.07
N VAL A 205 -11.45 -8.97 -1.86
CA VAL A 205 -12.39 -7.86 -1.63
C VAL A 205 -11.81 -6.55 -2.16
N LEU A 206 -10.55 -6.23 -1.87
CA LEU A 206 -9.92 -4.99 -2.35
C LEU A 206 -9.89 -4.94 -3.89
N LEU A 207 -9.54 -6.03 -4.55
CA LEU A 207 -9.51 -6.13 -6.01
C LEU A 207 -10.92 -6.08 -6.63
N GLN A 208 -11.92 -6.68 -5.98
CA GLN A 208 -13.31 -6.58 -6.42
C GLN A 208 -13.85 -5.14 -6.30
N ARG A 209 -13.42 -4.39 -5.28
CA ARG A 209 -13.82 -3.00 -5.06
C ARG A 209 -13.02 -2.00 -5.89
N TRP A 210 -11.84 -2.37 -6.40
CA TRP A 210 -10.97 -1.52 -7.22
C TRP A 210 -11.69 -0.75 -8.35
N PRO A 211 -12.59 -1.35 -9.15
CA PRO A 211 -13.26 -0.63 -10.23
C PRO A 211 -14.26 0.44 -9.76
N GLN A 212 -14.67 0.40 -8.48
CA GLN A 212 -15.67 1.31 -7.91
C GLN A 212 -15.05 2.66 -7.55
N ALA A 213 -13.73 2.73 -7.39
CA ALA A 213 -12.99 3.95 -7.09
C ALA A 213 -13.57 4.73 -5.90
N GLU A 214 -14.02 4.01 -4.87
CA GLU A 214 -14.61 4.63 -3.68
C GLU A 214 -13.57 5.49 -2.96
N PRO A 215 -13.90 6.71 -2.53
CA PRO A 215 -12.92 7.59 -1.90
C PRO A 215 -12.39 7.04 -0.55
N GLU A 216 -13.20 6.22 0.12
CA GLU A 216 -12.91 5.64 1.45
C GLU A 216 -13.52 4.23 1.55
N LEU A 217 -12.71 3.21 1.83
CA LEU A 217 -13.14 1.82 2.04
C LEU A 217 -12.86 1.38 3.48
N VAL A 218 -13.84 0.71 4.13
CA VAL A 218 -13.60 0.17 5.48
C VAL A 218 -13.00 -1.22 5.31
N LEU A 219 -11.88 -1.46 5.99
CA LEU A 219 -11.35 -2.79 6.22
C LEU A 219 -11.08 -2.94 7.72
N GLU A 220 -12.05 -3.49 8.44
CA GLU A 220 -11.98 -3.71 9.89
C GLU A 220 -11.56 -5.16 10.13
N THR A 221 -10.47 -5.36 10.87
CA THR A 221 -9.87 -6.68 11.11
C THR A 221 -9.93 -7.06 12.58
N LEU A 222 -10.26 -8.32 12.86
CA LEU A 222 -10.21 -8.89 14.21
C LEU A 222 -8.79 -9.04 14.73
N ASP A 223 -7.84 -9.41 13.85
CA ASP A 223 -6.43 -9.59 14.18
C ASP A 223 -5.54 -8.93 13.12
N LEU A 224 -4.75 -7.96 13.55
CA LEU A 224 -3.83 -7.23 12.66
C LEU A 224 -2.73 -8.12 12.11
N THR A 225 -2.28 -9.12 12.87
CA THR A 225 -1.17 -10.01 12.48
C THR A 225 -1.56 -10.99 11.37
N SER A 226 -2.87 -11.18 11.14
CA SER A 226 -3.39 -11.98 10.04
C SER A 226 -3.07 -11.39 8.67
N LEU A 227 -3.14 -10.05 8.53
CA LEU A 227 -2.92 -9.33 7.27
C LEU A 227 -1.51 -8.72 7.18
N TRP A 228 -0.94 -8.33 8.32
CA TRP A 228 0.42 -7.80 8.43
C TRP A 228 1.21 -8.61 9.45
N PRO A 229 1.64 -9.84 9.10
CA PRO A 229 2.45 -10.64 10.00
C PRO A 229 3.79 -9.92 10.23
N LEU A 230 4.17 -9.78 11.49
CA LEU A 230 5.52 -9.34 11.83
C LEU A 230 6.51 -10.39 11.32
N SER A 231 7.63 -9.95 10.75
CA SER A 231 8.75 -10.84 10.40
C SER A 231 9.05 -11.75 11.59
N ARG A 232 8.91 -13.08 11.40
CA ARG A 232 9.25 -14.05 12.44
C ARG A 232 10.77 -14.05 12.59
N ARG A 233 11.22 -14.00 13.84
CA ARG A 233 12.62 -14.17 14.26
C ARG A 233 13.22 -15.45 13.72
#